data_AF-A0A5N6Q0W4-F1
#
_entry.id   AF-A0A5N6Q0W4-F1
#
_cell.length_a   1.000
_cell.length_b   1.000
_cell.length_c   1.000
_cell.angle_alpha   90.00
_cell.angle_beta   90.00
_cell.angle_gamma   90.00
#
_symmetry.space_group_name_H-M   'P 1'
#
loop_
_entity.id
_entity.type
_entity.pdbx_description
1 polymer ?
#
loop_
_entity_poly.entity_id
_entity_poly.type
_entity_poly.pdbx_seq_one_letter_code
_entity_poly.pdbx_strand_id
1 'polypeptide(L)'
;MQNHDEIPVEPETESTAFNMDFEADDDWSNYKDSDVMQQQSAIFEQDAAKFPFVGDKEPLSSLEAEYESGSPILLQKIKVLGKEFGAIRRTRGDGNCFFRSFMFSYLEHILESQDQAEVERVKTNVEKCRKTLQDLGYADFTFEDFFSLFLEQLESVLQGNDASISHDELVLRSRDQSVSDYVVMFFRFVTSGEIRKRSEFFEPFILGLSNTTVEQFCKTSVEPMGEESDHVHITALCDALGVAIRVVYLDRSSCDKDGGVSVNHHDFVPTPSDGATAGTVCDLDLFGWVQTAKQEGE
;
A
#
# COMPACT_ATOMS: atom_id res chain seq x y z
N MET A 1 -39.53 54.15 40.66
CA MET A 1 -38.45 54.55 41.56
C MET A 1 -37.69 53.30 41.95
N GLN A 2 -36.39 53.31 41.67
CA GLN A 2 -35.29 52.56 42.33
C GLN A 2 -35.31 51.03 42.18
N ASN A 3 -34.32 50.43 41.48
CA ASN A 3 -32.91 50.16 41.88
C ASN A 3 -32.87 49.13 43.04
N HIS A 4 -31.96 48.18 43.16
CA HIS A 4 -30.87 47.60 42.36
C HIS A 4 -30.52 46.26 43.07
N ASP A 5 -29.71 45.43 42.42
CA ASP A 5 -29.05 44.22 42.90
C ASP A 5 -28.41 44.31 44.29
N GLU A 6 -28.32 43.15 44.97
CA GLU A 6 -27.07 42.59 45.53
C GLU A 6 -27.37 41.28 46.29
N ILE A 7 -26.82 40.16 45.83
CA ILE A 7 -26.65 38.93 46.63
C ILE A 7 -25.14 38.59 46.63
N PRO A 8 -24.56 38.20 47.78
CA PRO A 8 -23.15 38.42 48.10
C PRO A 8 -22.19 37.43 47.42
N VAL A 9 -20.99 37.93 47.13
CA VAL A 9 -19.82 37.16 46.68
C VAL A 9 -19.23 36.41 47.87
N GLU A 10 -19.21 35.08 47.83
CA GLU A 10 -18.39 34.25 48.73
C GLU A 10 -16.99 34.04 48.15
N PRO A 11 -15.95 33.92 49.01
CA PRO A 11 -14.56 34.12 48.64
C PRO A 11 -14.01 32.98 47.77
N GLU A 12 -13.27 33.38 46.73
CA GLU A 12 -12.48 32.48 45.88
C GLU A 12 -11.53 31.65 46.76
N THR A 13 -11.73 30.34 46.77
CA THR A 13 -10.77 29.39 47.32
C THR A 13 -9.49 29.47 46.49
N GLU A 14 -8.40 29.85 47.16
CA GLU A 14 -7.03 29.87 46.64
C GLU A 14 -6.76 28.63 45.77
N SER A 15 -6.58 28.87 44.47
CA SER A 15 -6.01 27.89 43.58
C SER A 15 -4.57 27.64 44.04
N THR A 16 -4.30 26.41 44.47
CA THR A 16 -2.94 25.94 44.65
C THR A 16 -2.22 26.05 43.31
N ALA A 17 -1.39 27.09 43.18
CA ALA A 17 -0.51 27.27 42.04
C ALA A 17 0.32 26.00 41.87
N PHE A 18 0.02 25.26 40.81
CA PHE A 18 0.95 24.27 40.28
C PHE A 18 2.06 25.10 39.63
N ASN A 19 3.10 25.39 40.41
CA ASN A 19 4.35 25.94 39.87
C ASN A 19 4.98 24.86 38.98
N MET A 20 4.54 24.78 37.74
CA MET A 20 5.41 24.39 36.65
C MET A 20 6.13 25.66 36.22
N ASP A 21 7.35 25.83 36.71
CA ASP A 21 8.36 26.57 35.98
C ASP A 21 8.55 25.84 34.65
N PHE A 22 7.65 26.09 33.69
CA PHE A 22 7.88 25.80 32.30
C PHE A 22 8.79 26.91 31.81
N GLU A 23 10.09 26.71 31.97
CA GLU A 23 11.06 27.40 31.14
C GLU A 23 10.72 27.02 29.70
N ALA A 24 10.00 27.92 29.02
CA ALA A 24 9.89 27.88 27.58
C ALA A 24 11.31 28.07 27.07
N ASP A 25 11.98 26.96 26.77
CA ASP A 25 13.24 26.96 26.05
C ASP A 25 12.91 27.51 24.67
N ASP A 26 13.05 28.83 24.52
CA ASP A 26 12.63 29.64 23.38
C ASP A 26 13.60 29.45 22.20
N ASP A 27 14.16 28.24 22.07
CA ASP A 27 15.09 27.82 21.05
C ASP A 27 14.39 26.92 20.03
N TRP A 28 13.54 27.54 19.21
CA TRP A 28 12.96 26.91 18.02
C TRP A 28 14.03 26.40 17.03
N SER A 29 15.32 26.73 17.22
CA SER A 29 16.42 26.21 16.39
C SER A 29 16.88 24.80 16.77
N ASN A 30 16.39 24.25 17.89
CA ASN A 30 16.79 22.95 18.41
C ASN A 30 15.87 21.78 18.00
N TYR A 31 14.70 22.07 17.41
CA TYR A 31 13.87 21.05 16.76
C TYR A 31 14.41 20.85 15.34
N LYS A 32 15.26 19.84 15.14
CA LYS A 32 15.67 19.48 13.79
C LYS A 32 14.44 18.96 13.05
N ASP A 33 14.28 19.34 11.79
CA ASP A 33 13.22 18.79 10.93
C ASP A 33 13.21 17.25 10.94
N SER A 34 14.37 16.63 11.13
CA SER A 34 14.52 15.17 11.33
C SER A 34 13.77 14.64 12.56
N ASP A 35 13.75 15.37 13.68
CA ASP A 35 13.12 14.94 14.92
C ASP A 35 11.58 15.04 14.80
N VAL A 36 11.10 16.08 14.10
CA VAL A 36 9.67 16.26 13.76
C VAL A 36 9.20 15.15 12.81
N MET A 37 9.97 14.85 11.76
CA MET A 37 9.66 13.75 10.84
C MET A 37 9.61 12.40 11.55
N GLN A 38 10.58 12.10 12.42
CA GLN A 38 10.59 10.87 13.20
C GLN A 38 9.38 10.75 14.12
N GLN A 39 8.98 11.85 14.78
CA GLN A 39 7.82 11.86 15.63
C GLN A 39 6.52 11.64 14.83
N GLN A 40 6.39 12.27 13.66
CA GLN A 40 5.24 12.06 12.77
C GLN A 40 5.16 10.61 12.30
N SER A 41 6.26 10.03 11.81
CA SER A 41 6.29 8.62 11.41
C SER A 41 5.91 7.68 12.56
N ALA A 42 6.43 7.92 13.77
CA ALA A 42 6.10 7.10 14.93
C ALA A 42 4.61 7.16 15.31
N ILE A 43 3.97 8.33 15.18
CA ILE A 43 2.53 8.48 15.42
C ILE A 43 1.73 7.69 14.38
N PHE A 44 2.07 7.84 13.09
CA PHE A 44 1.39 7.11 12.01
C PHE A 44 1.54 5.59 12.16
N GLU A 45 2.74 5.11 12.52
CA GLU A 45 2.98 3.69 12.78
C GLU A 45 2.13 3.16 13.95
N GLN A 46 2.04 3.92 15.06
CA GLN A 46 1.23 3.54 16.22
C GLN A 46 -0.27 3.49 15.89
N ASP A 47 -0.76 4.43 15.09
CA ASP A 47 -2.15 4.43 14.65
C ASP A 47 -2.44 3.30 13.67
N ALA A 48 -1.53 3.05 12.73
CA ALA A 48 -1.63 1.94 11.78
C ALA A 48 -1.60 0.58 12.48
N ALA A 49 -0.79 0.42 13.53
CA ALA A 49 -0.66 -0.83 14.31
C ALA A 49 -1.97 -1.29 14.95
N LYS A 50 -2.97 -0.41 15.11
CA LYS A 50 -4.30 -0.75 15.62
C LYS A 50 -5.09 -1.65 14.66
N PHE A 51 -4.75 -1.64 13.38
CA PHE A 51 -5.44 -2.42 12.34
C PHE A 51 -4.56 -3.58 11.90
N PRO A 52 -5.10 -4.77 11.58
CA PRO A 52 -4.29 -5.86 11.03
C PRO A 52 -3.70 -5.47 9.68
N PHE A 53 -2.58 -6.10 9.30
CA PHE A 53 -1.95 -5.86 7.99
C PHE A 53 -2.90 -6.08 6.81
N VAL A 54 -3.74 -7.11 6.91
CA VAL A 54 -4.80 -7.44 5.97
C VAL A 54 -6.10 -7.59 6.76
N GLY A 55 -7.11 -6.79 6.43
CA GLY A 55 -8.44 -6.80 7.06
C GLY A 55 -9.28 -8.00 6.65
N ASP A 56 -10.46 -8.13 7.25
CA ASP A 56 -11.45 -9.12 6.82
C ASP A 56 -12.15 -8.64 5.54
N LYS A 57 -12.89 -9.56 4.89
CA LYS A 57 -13.69 -9.24 3.71
C LYS A 57 -14.96 -8.52 4.18
N GLU A 58 -15.19 -7.32 3.67
CA GLU A 58 -16.28 -6.45 4.09
C GLU A 58 -17.19 -6.10 2.91
N PRO A 59 -18.50 -5.90 3.13
CA PRO A 59 -19.37 -5.37 2.09
C PRO A 59 -19.02 -3.92 1.77
N LEU A 60 -19.24 -3.48 0.53
CA LEU A 60 -19.00 -2.09 0.11
C LEU A 60 -19.89 -1.08 0.85
N SER A 61 -21.00 -1.52 1.44
CA SER A 61 -21.80 -0.68 2.33
C SER A 61 -21.04 -0.18 3.56
N SER A 62 -20.02 -0.92 4.03
CA SER A 62 -19.13 -0.46 5.11
C SER A 62 -18.32 0.76 4.66
N LEU A 63 -17.88 0.78 3.41
CA LEU A 63 -17.19 1.93 2.81
C LEU A 63 -18.17 3.09 2.55
N GLU A 64 -19.40 2.81 2.11
CA GLU A 64 -20.42 3.86 1.96
C GLU A 64 -20.71 4.59 3.27
N ALA A 65 -20.84 3.86 4.38
CA ALA A 65 -21.09 4.42 5.70
C ALA A 65 -19.97 5.35 6.19
N GLU A 66 -18.71 5.02 5.87
CA GLU A 66 -17.53 5.84 6.19
C GLU A 66 -17.58 7.21 5.47
N TYR A 67 -18.12 7.25 4.26
CA TYR A 67 -18.21 8.45 3.43
C TYR A 67 -19.60 9.13 3.45
N GLU A 68 -20.52 8.68 4.30
CA GLU A 68 -21.90 9.20 4.35
C GLU A 68 -21.95 10.70 4.70
N SER A 69 -21.06 11.14 5.59
CA SER A 69 -20.89 12.56 5.96
C SER A 69 -19.79 13.27 5.14
N GLY A 70 -19.21 12.58 4.16
CA GLY A 70 -18.07 13.03 3.37
C GLY A 70 -18.47 13.69 2.04
N SER A 71 -17.60 13.51 1.03
CA SER A 71 -17.84 14.07 -0.31
C SER A 71 -18.98 13.32 -1.03
N PRO A 72 -20.01 14.04 -1.53
CA PRO A 72 -21.09 13.41 -2.32
C PRO A 72 -20.59 12.69 -3.58
N ILE A 73 -19.50 13.18 -4.19
CA ILE A 73 -18.89 12.57 -5.38
C ILE A 73 -18.30 11.20 -5.01
N LEU A 74 -17.56 11.12 -3.91
CA LEU A 74 -16.97 9.85 -3.44
C LEU A 74 -18.08 8.85 -3.09
N LEU A 75 -19.12 9.30 -2.38
CA LEU A 75 -20.26 8.43 -2.06
C LEU A 75 -20.96 7.91 -3.31
N GLN A 76 -21.11 8.73 -4.36
CA GLN A 76 -21.69 8.29 -5.62
C GLN A 76 -20.79 7.30 -6.36
N LYS A 77 -19.45 7.50 -6.36
CA LYS A 77 -18.48 6.53 -6.90
C LYS A 77 -18.53 5.20 -6.15
N ILE A 78 -18.58 5.21 -4.81
CA ILE A 78 -18.69 4.00 -4.01
C ILE A 78 -19.98 3.24 -4.34
N LYS A 79 -21.10 3.95 -4.53
CA LYS A 79 -22.36 3.32 -4.97
C LYS A 79 -22.30 2.70 -6.37
N VAL A 80 -21.47 3.25 -7.27
CA VAL A 80 -21.19 2.63 -8.57
C VAL A 80 -20.37 1.36 -8.36
N LEU A 81 -19.30 1.43 -7.56
CA LEU A 81 -18.49 0.27 -7.19
C LEU A 81 -19.32 -0.85 -6.55
N GLY A 82 -20.29 -0.51 -5.70
CA GLY A 82 -21.17 -1.48 -5.03
C GLY A 82 -22.04 -2.32 -5.97
N LYS A 83 -22.17 -1.91 -7.24
CA LYS A 83 -22.87 -2.67 -8.29
C LYS A 83 -21.95 -3.64 -9.03
N GLU A 84 -20.65 -3.35 -9.04
CA GLU A 84 -19.63 -4.11 -9.78
C GLU A 84 -18.87 -5.08 -8.87
N PHE A 85 -18.63 -4.71 -7.62
CA PHE A 85 -17.84 -5.48 -6.66
C PHE A 85 -18.68 -5.94 -5.47
N GLY A 86 -18.50 -7.21 -5.10
CA GLY A 86 -19.23 -7.82 -3.98
C GLY A 86 -18.68 -7.48 -2.60
N ALA A 87 -17.38 -7.17 -2.51
CA ALA A 87 -16.70 -6.92 -1.24
C ALA A 87 -15.41 -6.12 -1.43
N ILE A 88 -14.89 -5.57 -0.33
CA ILE A 88 -13.58 -4.93 -0.20
C ILE A 88 -12.80 -5.60 0.92
N ARG A 89 -11.47 -5.61 0.82
CA ARG A 89 -10.58 -5.97 1.91
C ARG A 89 -9.58 -4.85 2.12
N ARG A 90 -9.53 -4.29 3.33
CA ARG A 90 -8.58 -3.21 3.64
C ARG A 90 -7.19 -3.78 3.94
N THR A 91 -6.15 -3.00 3.68
CA THR A 91 -4.80 -3.25 4.18
C THR A 91 -4.39 -2.13 5.11
N ARG A 92 -3.49 -2.40 6.06
CA ARG A 92 -2.92 -1.37 6.91
C ARG A 92 -2.23 -0.29 6.06
N GLY A 93 -2.50 0.98 6.35
CA GLY A 93 -1.84 2.15 5.75
C GLY A 93 -0.52 2.46 6.45
N ASP A 94 0.51 1.67 6.17
CA ASP A 94 1.88 1.84 6.71
C ASP A 94 2.92 2.02 5.59
N GLY A 95 2.47 2.50 4.42
CA GLY A 95 3.28 2.64 3.21
C GLY A 95 3.53 1.35 2.41
N ASN A 96 3.18 0.18 2.93
CA ASN A 96 3.32 -1.10 2.22
C ASN A 96 2.03 -1.61 1.58
N CYS A 97 0.97 -0.78 1.58
CA CYS A 97 -0.39 -1.18 1.21
C CYS A 97 -0.50 -1.78 -0.21
N PHE A 98 0.20 -1.23 -1.21
CA PHE A 98 0.21 -1.78 -2.57
C PHE A 98 0.76 -3.20 -2.61
N PHE A 99 2.02 -3.40 -2.17
CA PHE A 99 2.67 -4.71 -2.20
C PHE A 99 1.90 -5.75 -1.37
N ARG A 100 1.32 -5.33 -0.24
CA ARG A 100 0.57 -6.23 0.62
C ARG A 100 -0.82 -6.57 0.09
N SER A 101 -1.46 -5.64 -0.60
CA SER A 101 -2.70 -5.90 -1.34
C SER A 101 -2.44 -6.85 -2.51
N PHE A 102 -1.36 -6.61 -3.26
CA PHE A 102 -0.91 -7.51 -4.34
C PHE A 102 -0.61 -8.91 -3.82
N MET A 103 0.18 -9.02 -2.74
CA MET A 103 0.47 -10.29 -2.06
C MET A 103 -0.79 -11.10 -1.81
N PHE A 104 -1.74 -10.50 -1.07
CA PHE A 104 -2.93 -11.21 -0.63
C PHE A 104 -3.84 -11.54 -1.81
N SER A 105 -4.08 -10.57 -2.70
CA SER A 105 -4.94 -10.76 -3.88
C SER A 105 -4.41 -11.87 -4.80
N TYR A 106 -3.10 -11.88 -5.08
CA TYR A 106 -2.49 -12.90 -5.92
C TYR A 106 -2.54 -14.29 -5.28
N LEU A 107 -2.17 -14.40 -3.99
CA LEU A 107 -2.21 -15.69 -3.29
C LEU A 107 -3.65 -16.21 -3.10
N GLU A 108 -4.62 -15.33 -2.80
CA GLU A 108 -6.05 -15.68 -2.71
C GLU A 108 -6.56 -16.15 -4.09
N HIS A 109 -6.18 -15.47 -5.17
CA HIS A 109 -6.52 -15.89 -6.53
C HIS A 109 -6.02 -17.30 -6.85
N ILE A 110 -4.74 -17.61 -6.58
CA ILE A 110 -4.18 -18.95 -6.80
C ILE A 110 -4.84 -19.99 -5.89
N LEU A 111 -5.13 -19.63 -4.64
CA LEU A 111 -5.83 -20.51 -3.70
C LEU A 111 -7.23 -20.90 -4.22
N GLU A 112 -7.97 -19.96 -4.82
CA GLU A 112 -9.30 -20.19 -5.35
C GLU A 112 -9.29 -20.87 -6.72
N SER A 113 -8.40 -20.46 -7.62
CA SER A 113 -8.33 -20.96 -9.00
C SER A 113 -7.60 -22.29 -9.13
N GLN A 114 -6.66 -22.57 -8.22
CA GLN A 114 -5.76 -23.71 -8.28
C GLN A 114 -4.99 -23.78 -9.61
N ASP A 115 -4.65 -22.63 -10.18
CA ASP A 115 -3.95 -22.53 -11.46
C ASP A 115 -2.46 -22.89 -11.34
N GLN A 116 -2.16 -24.17 -11.51
CA GLN A 116 -0.78 -24.66 -11.52
C GLN A 116 0.06 -24.06 -12.65
N ALA A 117 -0.55 -23.77 -13.81
CA ALA A 117 0.20 -23.25 -14.96
C ALA A 117 0.69 -21.82 -14.69
N GLU A 118 -0.15 -21.01 -14.05
CA GLU A 118 0.23 -19.68 -13.57
C GLU A 118 1.36 -19.76 -12.52
N VAL A 119 1.26 -20.68 -11.56
CA VAL A 119 2.32 -20.86 -10.56
C VAL A 119 3.66 -21.19 -11.20
N GLU A 120 3.72 -22.13 -12.14
CA GLU A 120 4.97 -22.46 -12.85
C GLU A 120 5.49 -21.30 -13.70
N ARG A 121 4.59 -20.53 -14.32
CA ARG A 121 4.94 -19.33 -15.09
C ARG A 121 5.57 -18.26 -14.17
N VAL A 122 4.96 -17.98 -13.03
CA VAL A 122 5.49 -16.99 -12.08
C VAL A 122 6.79 -17.45 -11.45
N LYS A 123 6.93 -18.72 -11.06
CA LYS A 123 8.23 -19.27 -10.60
C LYS A 123 9.35 -19.02 -11.60
N THR A 124 9.07 -19.23 -12.88
CA THR A 124 10.02 -18.94 -13.97
C THR A 124 10.41 -17.44 -14.00
N ASN A 125 9.46 -16.54 -13.79
CA ASN A 125 9.74 -15.10 -13.74
C ASN A 125 10.47 -14.70 -12.46
N VAL A 126 10.14 -15.28 -11.30
CA VAL A 126 10.87 -15.07 -10.04
C VAL A 126 12.36 -15.39 -10.21
N GLU A 127 12.69 -16.49 -10.88
CA GLU A 127 14.10 -16.84 -11.15
C GLU A 127 14.79 -15.86 -12.12
N LYS A 128 14.06 -15.28 -13.08
CA LYS A 128 14.60 -14.18 -13.91
C LYS A 128 14.84 -12.91 -13.09
N CYS A 129 13.96 -12.59 -12.15
CA CYS A 129 14.14 -11.46 -11.24
C CYS A 129 15.36 -11.67 -10.33
N ARG A 130 15.53 -12.89 -9.79
CA ARG A 130 16.72 -13.30 -9.03
C ARG A 130 18.00 -13.06 -9.82
N LYS A 131 18.05 -13.55 -11.06
CA LYS A 131 19.17 -13.34 -12.01
C LYS A 131 19.44 -11.85 -12.26
N THR A 132 18.38 -11.06 -12.42
CA THR A 132 18.48 -9.62 -12.67
C THR A 132 19.16 -8.90 -11.50
N LEU A 133 18.80 -9.22 -10.26
CA LEU A 133 19.45 -8.65 -9.08
C LEU A 133 20.94 -9.05 -8.98
N GLN A 134 21.26 -10.31 -9.27
CA GLN A 134 22.66 -10.76 -9.33
C GLN A 134 23.48 -9.99 -10.38
N ASP A 135 22.93 -9.81 -11.58
CA ASP A 135 23.58 -9.10 -12.67
C ASP A 135 23.75 -7.60 -12.35
N LEU A 136 22.88 -7.03 -11.50
CA LEU A 136 22.97 -5.67 -10.94
C LEU A 136 23.94 -5.55 -9.75
N GLY A 137 24.55 -6.66 -9.32
CA GLY A 137 25.58 -6.69 -8.27
C GLY A 137 25.07 -6.90 -6.85
N TYR A 138 23.80 -7.28 -6.64
CA TYR A 138 23.34 -7.70 -5.31
C TYR A 138 23.94 -9.06 -4.97
N ALA A 139 24.41 -9.22 -3.73
CA ALA A 139 24.89 -10.51 -3.25
C ALA A 139 23.71 -11.39 -2.81
N ASP A 140 23.72 -12.68 -3.16
CA ASP A 140 22.58 -13.60 -2.95
C ASP A 140 22.02 -13.58 -1.52
N PHE A 141 22.90 -13.60 -0.52
CA PHE A 141 22.51 -13.59 0.90
C PHE A 141 21.71 -12.33 1.32
N THR A 142 21.66 -11.28 0.50
CA THR A 142 20.91 -10.06 0.81
C THR A 142 19.42 -10.17 0.50
N PHE A 143 19.01 -11.10 -0.36
CA PHE A 143 17.61 -11.23 -0.79
C PHE A 143 17.09 -12.67 -0.87
N GLU A 144 17.95 -13.69 -0.75
CA GLU A 144 17.56 -15.09 -0.97
C GLU A 144 16.43 -15.59 -0.06
N ASP A 145 16.39 -15.15 1.20
CA ASP A 145 15.36 -15.53 2.15
C ASP A 145 13.99 -14.97 1.76
N PHE A 146 13.93 -13.74 1.23
CA PHE A 146 12.69 -13.12 0.77
C PHE A 146 12.10 -13.88 -0.42
N PHE A 147 12.95 -14.25 -1.39
CA PHE A 147 12.54 -15.04 -2.56
C PHE A 147 12.04 -16.43 -2.14
N SER A 148 12.78 -17.09 -1.25
CA SER A 148 12.43 -18.43 -0.78
C SER A 148 11.09 -18.42 -0.05
N LEU A 149 10.85 -17.42 0.81
CA LEU A 149 9.60 -17.32 1.56
C LEU A 149 8.39 -17.05 0.65
N PHE A 150 8.52 -16.18 -0.35
CA PHE A 150 7.43 -15.97 -1.32
C PHE A 150 7.10 -17.26 -2.09
N LEU A 151 8.12 -17.99 -2.56
CA LEU A 151 7.93 -19.26 -3.25
C LEU A 151 7.24 -20.29 -2.36
N GLU A 152 7.59 -20.35 -1.07
CA GLU A 152 6.93 -21.20 -0.08
C GLU A 152 5.44 -20.83 0.06
N GLN A 153 5.10 -19.54 0.16
CA GLN A 153 3.69 -19.12 0.25
C GLN A 153 2.92 -19.46 -1.03
N LEU A 154 3.55 -19.29 -2.20
CA LEU A 154 2.95 -19.62 -3.49
C LEU A 154 2.69 -21.13 -3.65
N GLU A 155 3.58 -21.97 -3.13
CA GLU A 155 3.38 -23.43 -3.12
C GLU A 155 2.35 -23.88 -2.08
N SER A 156 2.31 -23.19 -0.93
CA SER A 156 1.38 -23.49 0.16
C SER A 156 -0.08 -23.28 -0.23
N VAL A 157 -0.39 -22.33 -1.12
CA VAL A 157 -1.79 -22.08 -1.56
C VAL A 157 -2.31 -23.08 -2.58
N LEU A 158 -1.43 -23.90 -3.18
CA LEU A 158 -1.86 -25.04 -4.01
C LEU A 158 -2.28 -26.22 -3.13
N GLN A 159 -3.41 -26.82 -3.46
CA GLN A 159 -3.99 -27.96 -2.75
C GLN A 159 -3.37 -29.28 -3.23
N GLY A 160 -3.32 -30.26 -2.33
CA GLY A 160 -2.84 -31.62 -2.65
C GLY A 160 -1.38 -31.89 -2.28
N ASN A 161 -0.74 -31.00 -1.52
CA ASN A 161 0.56 -31.23 -0.90
C ASN A 161 0.44 -31.20 0.64
N ASP A 162 1.45 -31.69 1.36
CA ASP A 162 1.43 -31.75 2.83
C ASP A 162 1.52 -30.36 3.50
N ALA A 163 1.93 -29.34 2.73
CA ALA A 163 2.07 -27.95 3.17
C ALA A 163 0.87 -27.06 2.79
N SER A 164 -0.19 -27.65 2.20
CA SER A 164 -1.33 -26.91 1.68
C SER A 164 -2.05 -26.17 2.81
N ILE A 165 -2.36 -24.90 2.58
CA ILE A 165 -3.06 -24.05 3.56
C ILE A 165 -4.52 -23.82 3.18
N SER A 166 -5.32 -23.54 4.21
CA SER A 166 -6.69 -23.06 4.05
C SER A 166 -6.71 -21.56 3.80
N HIS A 167 -7.87 -21.03 3.43
CA HIS A 167 -8.10 -19.58 3.31
C HIS A 167 -7.85 -18.84 4.63
N ASP A 168 -8.34 -19.40 5.75
CA ASP A 168 -8.13 -18.82 7.08
C ASP A 168 -6.64 -18.74 7.44
N GLU A 169 -5.87 -19.78 7.09
CA GLU A 169 -4.43 -19.81 7.29
C GLU A 169 -3.69 -18.81 6.38
N LEU A 170 -4.14 -18.62 5.13
CA LEU A 170 -3.61 -17.56 4.26
C LEU A 170 -3.82 -16.17 4.89
N VAL A 171 -4.99 -15.90 5.48
CA VAL A 171 -5.27 -14.65 6.19
C VAL A 171 -4.37 -14.51 7.42
N LEU A 172 -4.17 -15.58 8.20
CA LEU A 172 -3.29 -15.57 9.38
C LEU A 172 -1.84 -15.27 8.99
N ARG A 173 -1.29 -15.97 7.99
CA ARG A 173 0.07 -15.72 7.49
C ARG A 173 0.24 -14.32 6.91
N SER A 174 -0.77 -13.81 6.22
CA SER A 174 -0.76 -12.44 5.69
C SER A 174 -0.89 -11.35 6.77
N ARG A 175 -1.22 -11.74 8.01
CA ARG A 175 -1.22 -10.88 9.21
C ARG A 175 0.00 -11.08 10.09
N ASP A 176 0.75 -12.16 9.89
CA ASP A 176 2.01 -12.39 10.59
C ASP A 176 3.08 -11.46 10.04
N GLN A 177 3.77 -10.75 10.93
CA GLN A 177 4.75 -9.76 10.53
C GLN A 177 5.95 -10.39 9.83
N SER A 178 6.43 -11.54 10.31
CA SER A 178 7.60 -12.19 9.75
C SER A 178 7.34 -12.73 8.34
N VAL A 179 6.11 -13.18 8.07
CA VAL A 179 5.70 -13.64 6.74
C VAL A 179 5.37 -12.45 5.83
N SER A 180 4.46 -11.58 6.26
CA SER A 180 3.96 -10.49 5.43
C SER A 180 5.07 -9.51 5.05
N ASP A 181 5.94 -9.09 5.98
CA ASP A 181 6.97 -8.10 5.68
C ASP A 181 8.07 -8.67 4.78
N TYR A 182 8.41 -9.96 4.93
CA TYR A 182 9.40 -10.61 4.08
C TYR A 182 8.89 -10.78 2.64
N VAL A 183 7.61 -11.11 2.46
CA VAL A 183 7.01 -11.17 1.12
C VAL A 183 6.86 -9.76 0.51
N VAL A 184 6.57 -8.73 1.30
CA VAL A 184 6.65 -7.33 0.83
C VAL A 184 8.07 -6.98 0.39
N MET A 185 9.09 -7.34 1.16
CA MET A 185 10.49 -7.11 0.79
C MET A 185 10.87 -7.81 -0.52
N PHE A 186 10.38 -9.03 -0.73
CA PHE A 186 10.53 -9.73 -2.02
C PHE A 186 10.01 -8.86 -3.18
N PHE A 187 8.78 -8.34 -3.07
CA PHE A 187 8.23 -7.49 -4.13
C PHE A 187 8.98 -6.17 -4.30
N ARG A 188 9.47 -5.57 -3.21
CA ARG A 188 10.32 -4.35 -3.27
C ARG A 188 11.62 -4.61 -4.03
N PHE A 189 12.31 -5.72 -3.77
CA PHE A 189 13.52 -6.11 -4.50
C PHE A 189 13.25 -6.42 -5.97
N VAL A 190 12.19 -7.17 -6.28
CA VAL A 190 11.76 -7.43 -7.67
C VAL A 190 11.51 -6.13 -8.42
N THR A 191 10.80 -5.20 -7.78
CA THR A 191 10.46 -3.88 -8.35
C THR A 191 11.72 -3.05 -8.59
N SER A 192 12.62 -2.95 -7.61
CA SER A 192 13.92 -2.26 -7.75
C SER A 192 14.74 -2.85 -8.89
N GLY A 193 14.85 -4.17 -8.95
CA GLY A 193 15.58 -4.88 -10.00
C GLY A 193 15.05 -4.56 -11.40
N GLU A 194 13.73 -4.56 -11.59
CA GLU A 194 13.13 -4.28 -12.90
C GLU A 194 13.25 -2.80 -13.29
N ILE A 195 13.10 -1.88 -12.34
CA ILE A 195 13.33 -0.44 -12.58
C ILE A 195 14.77 -0.19 -13.03
N ARG A 196 15.74 -0.77 -12.32
CA ARG A 196 17.18 -0.60 -12.63
C ARG A 196 17.58 -1.27 -13.94
N LYS A 197 17.00 -2.43 -14.26
CA LYS A 197 17.22 -3.14 -15.53
C LYS A 197 16.74 -2.32 -16.73
N ARG A 198 15.64 -1.59 -16.59
CA ARG A 198 15.08 -0.69 -17.62
C ARG A 198 15.28 0.78 -17.26
N SER A 199 16.47 1.14 -16.77
CA SER A 199 16.74 2.49 -16.27
C SER A 199 16.41 3.59 -17.27
N GLU A 200 16.79 3.42 -18.55
CA GLU A 200 16.52 4.42 -19.61
C GLU A 200 15.02 4.67 -19.82
N PHE A 201 14.18 3.65 -19.62
CA PHE A 201 12.74 3.77 -19.74
C PHE A 201 12.14 4.50 -18.53
N PHE A 202 12.59 4.17 -17.31
CA PHE A 202 12.04 4.75 -16.08
C PHE A 202 12.59 6.12 -15.70
N GLU A 203 13.80 6.46 -16.14
CA GLU A 203 14.50 7.71 -15.83
C GLU A 203 13.65 8.98 -16.01
N PRO A 204 12.99 9.25 -17.15
CA PRO A 204 12.21 10.47 -17.32
C PRO A 204 11.04 10.59 -16.33
N PHE A 205 10.42 9.47 -15.96
CA PHE A 205 9.33 9.45 -14.98
C PHE A 205 9.84 9.70 -13.56
N ILE A 206 10.96 9.07 -13.19
CA ILE A 206 11.59 9.25 -11.87
C ILE A 206 12.09 10.67 -11.70
N LEU A 207 12.71 11.27 -12.73
CA LEU A 207 13.11 12.67 -12.71
C LEU A 207 11.92 13.61 -12.49
N GLY A 208 10.78 13.32 -13.11
CA GLY A 208 9.55 14.10 -12.92
C GLY A 208 8.92 13.97 -11.53
N LEU A 209 9.09 12.82 -10.86
CA LEU A 209 8.51 12.54 -9.53
C LEU A 209 9.36 13.07 -8.39
N SER A 210 10.66 12.80 -8.40
CA SER A 210 11.55 13.05 -7.25
C SER A 210 12.81 13.85 -7.60
N ASN A 211 13.05 14.15 -8.88
CA ASN A 211 14.28 14.81 -9.35
C ASN A 211 15.56 14.09 -8.89
N THR A 212 15.52 12.76 -8.79
CA THR A 212 16.64 11.88 -8.41
C THR A 212 17.05 10.97 -9.56
N THR A 213 18.22 10.34 -9.45
CA THR A 213 18.60 9.26 -10.38
C THR A 213 17.78 7.99 -10.11
N VAL A 214 17.73 7.09 -11.09
CA VAL A 214 17.06 5.78 -10.95
C VAL A 214 17.61 4.99 -9.78
N GLU A 215 18.94 4.96 -9.62
CA GLU A 215 19.59 4.24 -8.52
C GLU A 215 19.22 4.82 -7.16
N GLN A 216 19.23 6.16 -7.05
CA GLN A 216 18.88 6.83 -5.80
C GLN A 216 17.41 6.58 -5.45
N PHE A 217 16.51 6.71 -6.43
CA PHE A 217 15.08 6.42 -6.25
C PHE A 217 14.83 5.00 -5.75
N CYS A 218 15.51 3.99 -6.32
CA CYS A 218 15.38 2.61 -5.87
C CYS A 218 15.80 2.44 -4.41
N LYS A 219 16.92 3.05 -4.02
CA LYS A 219 17.47 2.94 -2.66
C LYS A 219 16.67 3.69 -1.60
N THR A 220 15.97 4.77 -1.95
CA THR A 220 15.25 5.60 -0.99
C THR A 220 13.74 5.41 -0.99
N SER A 221 13.16 4.96 -2.11
CA SER A 221 11.70 5.01 -2.32
C SER A 221 11.11 3.71 -2.84
N VAL A 222 11.93 2.68 -3.11
CA VAL A 222 11.46 1.36 -3.55
C VAL A 222 11.85 0.27 -2.55
N GLU A 223 13.14 0.14 -2.26
CA GLU A 223 13.69 -0.89 -1.37
C GLU A 223 13.30 -0.75 0.09
N PRO A 224 13.27 0.46 0.70
CA PRO A 224 12.93 0.60 2.10
C PRO A 224 11.46 0.24 2.39
N MET A 225 11.22 -0.43 3.52
CA MET A 225 9.88 -0.66 4.04
C MET A 225 9.21 0.67 4.41
N GLY A 226 7.90 0.74 4.20
CA GLY A 226 7.11 1.92 4.54
C GLY A 226 7.10 3.03 3.48
N GLU A 227 7.83 2.88 2.38
CA GLU A 227 7.76 3.81 1.26
C GLU A 227 6.55 3.50 0.37
N GLU A 228 5.72 4.51 0.14
CA GLU A 228 4.52 4.40 -0.69
C GLU A 228 4.85 4.04 -2.14
N SER A 229 3.93 3.32 -2.77
CA SER A 229 4.04 2.92 -4.17
C SER A 229 3.21 3.83 -5.06
N ASP A 230 3.76 4.18 -6.22
CA ASP A 230 3.08 4.92 -7.28
C ASP A 230 3.16 4.13 -8.60
N HIS A 231 2.69 4.72 -9.70
CA HIS A 231 2.61 4.12 -11.03
C HIS A 231 3.92 3.45 -11.49
N VAL A 232 5.09 4.00 -11.12
CA VAL A 232 6.40 3.41 -11.44
C VAL A 232 6.56 2.04 -10.80
N HIS A 233 6.24 1.90 -9.51
CA HIS A 233 6.31 0.64 -8.77
C HIS A 233 5.35 -0.39 -9.35
N ILE A 234 4.11 0.01 -9.62
CA ILE A 234 3.06 -0.88 -10.13
C ILE A 234 3.44 -1.42 -11.51
N THR A 235 3.92 -0.54 -12.41
CA THR A 235 4.36 -0.92 -13.77
C THR A 235 5.53 -1.90 -13.70
N ALA A 236 6.54 -1.60 -12.89
CA ALA A 236 7.72 -2.46 -12.77
C ALA A 236 7.39 -3.83 -12.18
N LEU A 237 6.56 -3.90 -11.13
CA LEU A 237 6.15 -5.18 -10.55
C LEU A 237 5.29 -6.01 -11.52
N CYS A 238 4.33 -5.36 -12.18
CA CYS A 238 3.48 -5.96 -13.21
C CYS A 238 4.32 -6.61 -14.32
N ASP A 239 5.26 -5.86 -14.88
CA ASP A 239 6.15 -6.35 -15.94
C ASP A 239 7.09 -7.47 -15.45
N ALA A 240 7.66 -7.33 -14.26
CA ALA A 240 8.63 -8.28 -13.71
C ALA A 240 8.01 -9.66 -13.46
N LEU A 241 6.82 -9.70 -12.84
CA LEU A 241 6.11 -10.95 -12.55
C LEU A 241 5.24 -11.41 -13.71
N GLY A 242 4.90 -10.51 -14.64
CA GLY A 242 4.01 -10.79 -15.75
C GLY A 242 2.56 -11.00 -15.30
N VAL A 243 2.11 -10.27 -14.29
CA VAL A 243 0.75 -10.34 -13.73
C VAL A 243 0.06 -9.01 -14.00
N ALA A 244 -1.13 -9.02 -14.62
CA ALA A 244 -1.86 -7.78 -14.84
C ALA A 244 -2.49 -7.28 -13.55
N ILE A 245 -2.55 -5.96 -13.42
CA ILE A 245 -3.07 -5.28 -12.25
C ILE A 245 -4.06 -4.21 -12.73
N ARG A 246 -5.30 -4.27 -12.28
CA ARG A 246 -6.24 -3.15 -12.39
C ARG A 246 -6.24 -2.36 -11.11
N VAL A 247 -6.05 -1.04 -11.23
CA VAL A 247 -6.15 -0.09 -10.13
C VAL A 247 -7.37 0.78 -10.35
N VAL A 248 -8.26 0.84 -9.36
CA VAL A 248 -9.47 1.66 -9.41
C VAL A 248 -9.34 2.88 -8.52
N TYR A 249 -9.55 4.06 -9.11
CA TYR A 249 -9.29 5.35 -8.49
C TYR A 249 -10.56 5.92 -7.84
N LEU A 250 -10.53 6.02 -6.52
CA LEU A 250 -11.58 6.66 -5.72
C LEU A 250 -11.16 8.09 -5.36
N ASP A 251 -11.33 9.01 -6.31
CA ASP A 251 -11.01 10.42 -6.14
C ASP A 251 -12.25 11.32 -6.32
N ARG A 252 -12.09 12.62 -6.05
CA ARG A 252 -13.14 13.63 -6.21
C ARG A 252 -13.32 14.10 -7.66
N SER A 253 -12.65 13.48 -8.64
CA SER A 253 -12.79 13.88 -10.04
C SER A 253 -14.20 13.56 -10.54
N SER A 254 -14.84 14.52 -11.20
CA SER A 254 -16.11 14.29 -11.88
C SER A 254 -15.86 13.94 -13.34
N CYS A 255 -16.21 12.73 -13.72
CA CYS A 255 -16.05 12.23 -15.07
C CYS A 255 -17.43 12.01 -15.69
N ASP A 256 -18.03 13.09 -16.20
CA ASP A 256 -18.89 13.08 -17.39
C ASP A 256 -19.30 14.50 -17.79
N LYS A 257 -19.37 14.74 -19.10
CA LYS A 257 -19.91 15.97 -19.70
C LYS A 257 -21.43 16.11 -19.50
N ASP A 258 -22.09 15.01 -19.11
CA ASP A 258 -23.54 14.89 -18.92
C ASP A 258 -23.96 14.82 -17.44
N GLY A 259 -23.03 15.05 -16.49
CA GLY A 259 -23.32 15.04 -15.05
C GLY A 259 -23.38 13.65 -14.40
N GLY A 260 -22.96 12.61 -15.12
CA GLY A 260 -22.71 11.28 -14.58
C GLY A 260 -21.47 11.24 -13.67
N VAL A 261 -21.44 10.28 -12.75
CA VAL A 261 -20.24 9.96 -11.96
C VAL A 261 -19.79 8.58 -12.39
N SER A 262 -18.63 8.51 -13.02
CA SER A 262 -17.94 7.27 -13.37
C SER A 262 -16.72 7.06 -12.46
N VAL A 263 -16.31 5.81 -12.30
CA VAL A 263 -15.12 5.43 -11.53
C VAL A 263 -14.00 5.11 -12.52
N ASN A 264 -12.90 5.85 -12.41
CA ASN A 264 -11.76 5.66 -13.30
C ASN A 264 -10.96 4.43 -12.85
N HIS A 265 -10.40 3.72 -13.80
CA HIS A 265 -9.45 2.64 -13.56
C HIS A 265 -8.27 2.75 -14.52
N HIS A 266 -7.15 2.13 -14.14
CA HIS A 266 -5.99 1.95 -14.99
C HIS A 266 -5.57 0.48 -14.97
N ASP A 267 -5.37 -0.07 -16.16
CA ASP A 267 -4.95 -1.46 -16.35
C ASP A 267 -3.46 -1.49 -16.67
N PHE A 268 -2.69 -2.05 -15.76
CA PHE A 268 -1.29 -2.36 -15.94
C PHE A 268 -1.22 -3.76 -16.54
N VAL A 269 -0.81 -3.85 -17.80
CA VAL A 269 -0.68 -5.11 -18.52
C VAL A 269 0.80 -5.36 -18.80
N PRO A 270 1.33 -6.56 -18.51
CA PRO A 270 2.73 -6.85 -18.74
C PRO A 270 3.13 -6.65 -20.19
N THR A 271 4.23 -5.93 -20.39
CA THR A 271 4.87 -5.83 -21.69
C THR A 271 5.49 -7.17 -22.08
N PRO A 272 5.23 -7.70 -23.28
CA PRO A 272 5.85 -8.95 -23.72
C PRO A 272 7.37 -8.76 -23.78
N SER A 273 8.12 -9.56 -23.01
CA SER A 273 9.57 -9.68 -23.24
C SER A 273 9.79 -10.30 -24.63
N ASP A 274 10.70 -9.74 -25.43
CA ASP A 274 11.02 -10.14 -26.80
C ASP A 274 10.84 -11.65 -27.06
N GLY A 275 9.80 -12.00 -27.82
CA GLY A 275 9.55 -13.35 -28.33
C GLY A 275 8.51 -14.20 -27.61
N ALA A 276 7.91 -13.75 -26.51
CA ALA A 276 6.80 -14.49 -25.88
C ALA A 276 5.45 -14.06 -26.47
N THR A 277 4.71 -15.01 -27.07
CA THR A 277 3.27 -14.85 -27.35
C THR A 277 2.54 -14.50 -26.06
N ALA A 278 1.61 -13.54 -26.10
CA ALA A 278 0.73 -13.18 -25.01
C ALA A 278 0.06 -14.44 -24.43
N GLY A 279 0.64 -14.97 -23.36
CA GLY A 279 0.04 -16.02 -22.56
C GLY A 279 -1.19 -15.45 -21.84
N THR A 280 -2.04 -16.34 -21.35
CA THR A 280 -3.14 -15.97 -20.45
C THR A 280 -2.56 -15.12 -19.32
N VAL A 281 -2.94 -13.84 -19.27
CA VAL A 281 -2.53 -12.94 -18.21
C VAL A 281 -3.49 -13.17 -17.05
N CYS A 282 -2.95 -13.40 -15.85
CA CYS A 282 -3.79 -13.38 -14.65
C CYS A 282 -4.15 -11.93 -14.36
N ASP A 283 -5.45 -11.63 -14.45
CA ASP A 283 -5.99 -10.31 -14.16
C ASP A 283 -6.28 -10.23 -12.66
N LEU A 284 -5.48 -9.44 -11.94
CA LEU A 284 -5.76 -9.09 -10.56
C LEU A 284 -6.45 -7.74 -10.48
N ASP A 285 -7.65 -7.76 -9.94
CA ASP A 285 -8.38 -6.59 -9.55
C ASP A 285 -7.93 -6.16 -8.13
N LEU A 286 -7.06 -5.14 -8.03
CA LEU A 286 -6.70 -4.54 -6.75
C LEU A 286 -7.72 -3.45 -6.40
N PHE A 287 -8.71 -3.81 -5.58
CA PHE A 287 -9.70 -2.89 -5.05
C PHE A 287 -9.29 -2.31 -3.71
N GLY A 288 -9.17 -0.99 -3.70
CA GLY A 288 -8.65 -0.20 -2.59
C GLY A 288 -7.21 0.21 -2.89
N TRP A 289 -6.91 1.50 -2.66
CA TRP A 289 -5.57 2.10 -2.68
C TRP A 289 -5.12 2.76 -4.00
N VAL A 290 -5.83 3.84 -4.34
CA VAL A 290 -5.20 5.16 -4.53
C VAL A 290 -5.91 6.14 -3.61
N GLN A 291 -5.69 5.98 -2.31
CA GLN A 291 -6.25 6.88 -1.30
C GLN A 291 -5.26 7.31 -0.21
N THR A 292 -3.96 7.26 -0.51
CA THR A 292 -2.92 7.96 0.27
C THR A 292 -2.19 9.06 -0.50
N ALA A 293 -2.46 9.24 -1.79
CA ALA A 293 -2.01 10.46 -2.48
C ALA A 293 -2.98 11.61 -2.21
N LYS A 294 -2.67 12.42 -1.20
CA LYS A 294 -3.29 13.71 -0.83
C LYS A 294 -4.55 13.65 0.05
N GLN A 295 -4.34 13.48 1.35
CA GLN A 295 -4.82 14.54 2.25
C GLN A 295 -3.92 15.77 2.01
N GLU A 296 -4.13 16.48 0.89
CA GLU A 296 -3.72 17.88 0.86
C GLU A 296 -4.62 18.59 1.85
N GLY A 297 -3.99 19.09 2.91
CA GLY A 297 -4.61 19.93 3.90
C GLY A 297 -5.31 21.13 3.26
N GLU A 298 -6.22 21.69 4.05
CA GLU A 298 -6.80 23.01 3.84
C GLU A 298 -5.78 24.09 3.47
#